data_AF-A0A954IP35-F1
#
_entry.id   AF-A0A954IP35-F1
#
_cell.length_a   1.000
_cell.length_b   1.000
_cell.length_c   1.000
_cell.angle_alpha   90.00
_cell.angle_beta   90.00
_cell.angle_gamma   90.00
#
_symmetry.space_group_name_H-M   'P 1'
#
loop_
_entity.id
_entity.type
_entity.pdbx_description
1 polymer ?
#
loop_
_entity_poly.entity_id
_entity_poly.type
_entity_poly.pdbx_seq_one_letter_code
_entity_poly.pdbx_strand_id
1 'polypeptide(L)'
;GYGGKNFYGVPGVGPGQNWKDDRDIADHIYVTFEFPGPQHAEQPDDIAIVTYSSINTNSWEPYGEAVFGSRGTLIMKTEMEALLYKETNPGGSGGVEQRLWVLDSNGGSGPALDSYNTTAPSAAASSAKAAMGEKVSRGYREEMEHFCYAISKGLDNSVLRCNGRVAMADAIMALTANLAMKHKKRIVFKDEWFDPASDACPETDEQITG
;
A
#
# COMPACT_ATOMS: atom_id res chain seq x y z
N GLY A 1 -6.93 -12.15 -10.19
CA GLY A 1 -6.39 -12.40 -8.84
C GLY A 1 -6.78 -13.78 -8.35
N TYR A 2 -6.28 -14.15 -7.18
CA TYR A 2 -6.63 -15.37 -6.45
C TYR A 2 -6.99 -15.01 -5.02
N GLY A 3 -8.06 -15.61 -4.53
CA GLY A 3 -8.39 -15.66 -3.11
C GLY A 3 -8.78 -17.08 -2.75
N GLY A 4 -8.24 -17.61 -1.66
CA GLY A 4 -8.50 -18.97 -1.20
C GLY A 4 -8.24 -19.16 0.29
N LYS A 5 -8.86 -20.21 0.83
CA LYS A 5 -8.63 -20.71 2.18
C LYS A 5 -7.54 -21.77 2.14
N ASN A 6 -6.34 -21.39 2.55
CA ASN A 6 -5.15 -22.23 2.45
C ASN A 6 -4.61 -22.69 3.80
N PHE A 7 -5.14 -22.16 4.90
CA PHE A 7 -4.73 -22.54 6.24
C PHE A 7 -5.94 -22.94 7.09
N TYR A 8 -6.90 -22.03 7.24
CA TYR A 8 -8.14 -22.34 7.93
C TYR A 8 -9.06 -23.13 7.00
N GLY A 9 -9.84 -24.04 7.57
CA GLY A 9 -10.72 -24.89 6.78
C GLY A 9 -10.02 -26.01 6.01
N VAL A 10 -8.70 -26.18 6.15
CA VAL A 10 -7.92 -27.20 5.44
C VAL A 10 -7.55 -28.36 6.39
N PRO A 11 -8.14 -29.56 6.22
CA PRO A 11 -7.80 -30.72 7.04
C PRO A 11 -6.32 -31.06 6.95
N GLY A 12 -5.68 -31.30 8.11
CA GLY A 12 -4.26 -31.62 8.20
C GLY A 12 -3.32 -30.40 8.21
N VAL A 13 -3.83 -29.17 8.07
CA VAL A 13 -3.04 -27.94 8.15
C VAL A 13 -3.43 -27.17 9.41
N GLY A 14 -2.44 -26.79 10.23
CA GLY A 14 -2.68 -26.08 11.50
C GLY A 14 -3.44 -26.92 12.55
N PRO A 15 -3.88 -26.28 13.66
CA PRO A 15 -4.64 -26.94 14.72
C PRO A 15 -5.98 -27.50 14.23
N GLY A 16 -6.36 -28.71 14.68
CA GLY A 16 -7.60 -29.38 14.26
C GLY A 16 -8.90 -28.57 14.48
N GLN A 17 -8.90 -27.69 15.47
CA GLN A 17 -10.02 -26.78 15.73
C GLN A 17 -10.25 -25.75 14.61
N ASN A 18 -9.22 -25.45 13.81
CA ASN A 18 -9.27 -24.49 12.72
C ASN A 18 -9.71 -25.11 11.39
N TRP A 19 -9.93 -26.44 11.33
CA TRP A 19 -10.35 -27.13 10.12
C TRP A 19 -11.83 -26.95 9.79
N LYS A 20 -12.63 -26.50 10.76
CA LYS A 20 -13.99 -26.05 10.53
C LYS A 20 -13.94 -24.53 10.39
N ASP A 21 -14.22 -24.04 9.19
CA ASP A 21 -14.14 -22.62 8.88
C ASP A 21 -15.36 -22.17 8.06
N ASP A 22 -16.24 -21.43 8.72
CA ASP A 22 -17.49 -20.87 8.19
C ASP A 22 -17.34 -19.41 7.71
N ARG A 23 -16.14 -18.83 7.79
CA ARG A 23 -15.89 -17.46 7.33
C ARG A 23 -16.08 -17.31 5.82
N ASP A 24 -16.36 -16.10 5.36
CA ASP A 24 -16.47 -15.72 3.95
C ASP A 24 -15.19 -15.07 3.38
N ILE A 25 -14.16 -14.92 4.21
CA ILE A 25 -12.88 -14.33 3.83
C ILE A 25 -11.85 -15.38 3.40
N ALA A 26 -10.97 -14.98 2.49
CA ALA A 26 -9.81 -15.76 2.08
C ALA A 26 -8.64 -15.60 3.07
N ASP A 27 -7.83 -16.65 3.20
CA ASP A 27 -6.61 -16.62 4.00
C ASP A 27 -5.39 -16.18 3.20
N HIS A 28 -5.44 -16.37 1.88
CA HIS A 28 -4.37 -15.99 0.97
C HIS A 28 -5.00 -15.30 -0.23
N ILE A 29 -4.60 -14.06 -0.44
CA ILE A 29 -5.00 -13.27 -1.60
C ILE A 29 -3.79 -12.76 -2.34
N TYR A 30 -3.86 -12.79 -3.67
CA TYR A 30 -3.01 -11.97 -4.52
C TYR A 30 -3.81 -11.40 -5.69
N VAL A 31 -3.64 -10.12 -5.95
CA VAL A 31 -4.32 -9.42 -7.03
C VAL A 31 -3.38 -8.40 -7.66
N THR A 32 -3.53 -8.21 -8.96
CA THR A 32 -2.78 -7.23 -9.73
C THR A 32 -3.76 -6.20 -10.25
N PHE A 33 -3.46 -4.93 -9.99
CA PHE A 33 -4.13 -3.77 -10.55
C PHE A 33 -3.22 -3.12 -11.60
N GLU A 34 -3.85 -2.61 -12.64
CA GLU A 34 -3.19 -1.89 -13.73
C GLU A 34 -3.75 -0.47 -13.74
N PHE A 35 -2.86 0.51 -13.62
CA PHE A 35 -3.21 1.93 -13.67
C PHE A 35 -2.56 2.55 -14.92
N PRO A 36 -3.24 3.50 -15.59
CA PRO A 36 -2.63 4.25 -16.67
C PRO A 36 -1.45 5.06 -16.13
N GLY A 37 -0.28 4.91 -16.76
CA GLY A 37 0.87 5.76 -16.49
C GLY A 37 0.70 7.18 -17.06
N PRO A 38 1.64 8.11 -16.78
CA PRO A 38 1.51 9.51 -17.16
C PRO A 38 1.44 9.76 -18.68
N GLN A 39 1.98 8.85 -19.49
CA GLN A 39 1.97 8.87 -20.95
C GLN A 39 0.97 7.87 -21.58
N HIS A 40 0.12 7.21 -20.79
CA HIS A 40 -0.76 6.13 -21.27
C HIS A 40 -1.67 6.52 -22.47
N ALA A 41 -2.09 7.79 -22.53
CA ALA A 41 -2.93 8.30 -23.61
C ALA A 41 -2.27 8.21 -25.00
N GLU A 42 -0.94 8.36 -25.07
CA GLU A 42 -0.16 8.28 -26.31
C GLU A 42 0.59 6.95 -26.43
N GLN A 43 0.88 6.31 -25.28
CA GLN A 43 1.62 5.07 -25.17
C GLN A 43 0.80 4.06 -24.35
N PRO A 44 -0.04 3.23 -24.99
CA PRO A 44 -0.93 2.30 -24.29
C PRO A 44 -0.23 1.29 -23.36
N ASP A 45 1.07 1.06 -23.58
CA ASP A 45 1.88 0.17 -22.76
C ASP A 45 2.47 0.86 -21.50
N ASP A 46 2.31 2.18 -21.36
CA ASP A 46 2.68 2.89 -20.13
C ASP A 46 1.65 2.60 -19.05
N ILE A 47 1.91 1.54 -18.29
CA ILE A 47 1.02 0.99 -17.26
C ILE A 47 1.81 0.86 -15.94
N ALA A 48 1.29 1.48 -14.89
CA ALA A 48 1.75 1.26 -13.53
C ALA A 48 1.05 0.02 -12.95
N ILE A 49 1.84 -0.95 -12.50
CA ILE A 49 1.33 -2.22 -11.95
C ILE A 49 1.43 -2.20 -10.44
N VAL A 50 0.31 -2.45 -9.76
CA VAL A 50 0.27 -2.66 -8.31
C VAL A 50 -0.12 -4.10 -8.04
N THR A 51 0.77 -4.86 -7.40
CA THR A 51 0.45 -6.21 -6.94
C THR A 51 0.26 -6.19 -5.43
N TYR A 52 -0.94 -6.54 -5.00
CA TYR A 52 -1.27 -6.72 -3.59
C TYR A 52 -1.22 -8.22 -3.27
N SER A 53 -0.57 -8.57 -2.17
CA SER A 53 -0.54 -9.93 -1.64
C SER A 53 -0.66 -9.90 -0.13
N SER A 54 -1.49 -10.79 0.41
CA SER A 54 -1.63 -10.99 1.85
C SER A 54 -1.87 -12.46 2.13
N ILE A 55 -1.20 -12.97 3.16
CA ILE A 55 -1.34 -14.34 3.63
C ILE A 55 -1.45 -14.36 5.15
N ASN A 56 -2.53 -14.93 5.64
CA ASN A 56 -2.70 -15.24 7.06
C ASN A 56 -1.76 -16.40 7.41
N THR A 57 -1.15 -16.34 8.59
CA THR A 57 -0.30 -17.37 9.22
C THR A 57 1.15 -17.45 8.79
N ASN A 58 1.72 -16.35 8.28
CA ASN A 58 3.17 -16.20 8.20
C ASN A 58 3.66 -15.37 9.39
N SER A 59 4.72 -15.80 10.09
CA SER A 59 5.35 -15.03 11.16
C SER A 59 6.08 -13.78 10.65
N TRP A 60 6.19 -13.61 9.34
CA TRP A 60 6.58 -12.37 8.69
C TRP A 60 5.38 -11.43 8.58
N GLU A 61 5.18 -10.59 9.59
CA GLU A 61 4.10 -9.60 9.68
C GLU A 61 4.47 -8.12 9.38
N PRO A 62 5.66 -7.73 8.86
CA PRO A 62 5.84 -6.35 8.46
C PRO A 62 5.04 -6.09 7.17
N TYR A 63 4.23 -5.03 7.20
CA TYR A 63 3.55 -4.50 6.04
C TYR A 63 4.39 -3.37 5.41
N GLY A 64 4.10 -3.02 4.17
CA GLY A 64 4.82 -1.99 3.45
C GLY A 64 4.74 -2.21 1.95
N GLU A 65 5.46 -1.39 1.20
CA GLU A 65 5.39 -1.37 -0.26
C GLU A 65 6.80 -1.38 -0.84
N ALA A 66 6.92 -2.05 -1.99
CA ALA A 66 8.12 -1.99 -2.81
C ALA A 66 7.78 -1.26 -4.10
N VAL A 67 8.38 -0.09 -4.31
CA VAL A 67 8.21 0.72 -5.50
C VAL A 67 9.40 0.45 -6.41
N PHE A 68 9.14 -0.18 -7.55
CA PHE A 68 10.15 -0.48 -8.57
C PHE A 68 10.10 0.59 -9.66
N GLY A 69 11.11 1.46 -9.67
CA GLY A 69 11.27 2.47 -10.70
C GLY A 69 12.37 2.11 -11.68
N SER A 70 12.40 2.81 -12.81
CA SER A 70 13.44 2.63 -13.84
C SER A 70 14.86 2.95 -13.34
N ARG A 71 15.00 3.77 -12.28
CA ARG A 71 16.30 4.26 -11.77
C ARG A 71 16.61 3.82 -10.34
N GLY A 72 15.75 3.00 -9.75
CA GLY A 72 15.93 2.52 -8.39
C GLY A 72 14.68 1.88 -7.81
N THR A 73 14.89 1.19 -6.70
CA THR A 73 13.84 0.51 -5.95
C THR A 73 13.78 1.09 -4.55
N LEU A 74 12.59 1.46 -4.11
CA LEU A 74 12.30 1.84 -2.73
C LEU A 74 11.55 0.69 -2.05
N ILE A 75 12.03 0.24 -0.89
CA ILE A 75 11.30 -0.71 -0.04
C ILE A 75 10.95 0.01 1.24
N MET A 76 9.66 0.28 1.44
CA MET A 76 9.12 0.80 2.69
C MET A 76 8.73 -0.36 3.59
N LYS A 77 9.11 -0.29 4.85
CA LYS A 77 8.75 -1.26 5.88
C LYS A 77 8.07 -0.54 7.04
N THR A 78 6.87 -1.01 7.35
CA THR A 78 5.99 -0.54 8.42
C THR A 78 5.82 0.99 8.45
N GLU A 79 5.86 1.64 7.29
CA GLU A 79 5.79 3.11 7.12
C GLU A 79 6.89 3.91 7.87
N MET A 80 7.94 3.24 8.34
CA MET A 80 8.97 3.84 9.19
C MET A 80 10.37 3.75 8.58
N GLU A 81 10.66 2.61 7.96
CA GLU A 81 11.98 2.28 7.42
C GLU A 81 11.91 2.27 5.89
N ALA A 82 12.61 3.19 5.24
CA ALA A 82 12.76 3.19 3.79
C ALA A 82 14.17 2.70 3.40
N LEU A 83 14.23 1.69 2.53
CA LEU A 83 15.46 1.20 1.92
C LEU A 83 15.49 1.62 0.45
N LEU A 84 16.45 2.47 0.08
CA LEU A 84 16.62 2.91 -1.31
C LEU A 84 17.80 2.18 -1.98
N TYR A 85 17.50 1.53 -3.10
CA TYR A 85 18.45 0.84 -3.96
C TYR A 85 18.56 1.62 -5.26
N LYS A 86 19.70 2.26 -5.52
CA LYS A 86 19.90 3.01 -6.77
C LYS A 86 20.41 2.12 -7.89
N GLU A 87 19.90 2.37 -9.08
CA GLU A 87 20.46 1.80 -10.30
C GLU A 87 21.85 2.40 -10.58
N THR A 88 22.76 1.56 -11.07
CA THR A 88 24.08 2.01 -11.53
C THR A 88 23.94 2.99 -12.68
N ASN A 89 24.61 4.14 -12.59
CA ASN A 89 24.64 5.14 -13.64
C ASN A 89 26.08 5.37 -14.12
N PRO A 90 26.31 5.89 -15.35
CA PRO A 90 27.67 6.11 -15.87
C PRO A 90 28.57 7.00 -15.00
N GLY A 91 28.00 7.80 -14.10
CA GLY A 91 28.71 8.67 -13.16
C GLY A 91 28.68 8.23 -11.68
N GLY A 92 28.15 7.04 -11.35
CA GLY A 92 28.05 6.60 -9.96
C GLY A 92 27.79 5.10 -9.79
N SER A 93 28.34 4.52 -8.73
CA SER A 93 28.08 3.11 -8.37
C SER A 93 26.64 2.95 -7.90
N GLY A 94 25.90 1.97 -8.45
CA GLY A 94 24.61 1.55 -7.92
C GLY A 94 24.75 0.78 -6.61
N GLY A 95 23.62 0.31 -6.06
CA GLY A 95 23.57 -0.48 -4.83
C GLY A 95 22.68 0.13 -3.74
N VAL A 96 22.78 -0.43 -2.53
CA VAL A 96 22.09 0.11 -1.35
C VAL A 96 22.70 1.46 -1.06
N GLU A 97 21.93 2.52 -1.23
CA GLU A 97 22.45 3.87 -1.04
C GLU A 97 22.09 4.41 0.35
N GLN A 98 20.82 4.25 0.77
CA GLN A 98 20.31 4.93 1.96
C GLN A 98 19.28 4.09 2.71
N ARG A 99 19.47 3.98 4.04
CA ARG A 99 18.36 3.73 4.97
C ARG A 99 17.82 5.08 5.42
N LEU A 100 16.59 5.38 5.07
CA LEU A 100 15.91 6.62 5.41
C LEU A 100 14.92 6.34 6.55
N TRP A 101 14.93 7.20 7.57
CA TRP A 101 13.94 7.21 8.65
C TRP A 101 13.10 8.48 8.56
N VAL A 102 11.79 8.36 8.76
CA VAL A 102 10.90 9.53 8.89
C VAL A 102 10.97 10.04 10.33
N LEU A 103 11.29 11.32 10.56
CA LEU A 103 11.43 11.86 11.91
C LEU A 103 10.25 12.74 12.33
N ASP A 104 9.72 12.53 13.55
CA ASP A 104 8.94 13.56 14.26
C ASP A 104 9.93 14.50 14.95
N SER A 105 10.15 15.68 14.36
CA SER A 105 11.03 16.66 14.98
C SER A 105 10.24 17.45 16.02
N ASN A 106 10.61 17.31 17.29
CA ASN A 106 9.99 17.99 18.44
C ASN A 106 10.26 19.51 18.48
N GLY A 107 10.40 20.18 17.31
CA GLY A 107 10.93 21.53 17.20
C GLY A 107 10.41 22.37 16.02
N GLY A 108 9.29 22.01 15.40
CA GLY A 108 8.61 22.88 14.43
C GLY A 108 9.23 22.93 13.02
N SER A 109 10.25 22.12 12.73
CA SER A 109 10.59 21.74 11.35
C SER A 109 9.68 20.58 10.93
N GLY A 110 9.08 20.64 9.74
CA GLY A 110 8.25 19.56 9.22
C GLY A 110 8.99 18.21 9.13
N PRO A 111 8.30 17.13 8.70
CA PRO A 111 8.89 15.80 8.62
C PRO A 111 10.21 15.85 7.82
N ALA A 112 11.30 15.47 8.48
CA ALA A 112 12.64 15.46 7.91
C ALA A 112 13.10 14.00 7.74
N LEU A 113 13.66 13.70 6.57
CA LEU A 113 14.31 12.42 6.28
C LEU A 113 15.76 12.49 6.75
N ASP A 114 16.19 11.60 7.64
CA ASP A 114 17.61 11.44 7.98
C ASP A 114 18.16 10.09 7.45
N SER A 115 19.39 10.12 6.94
CA SER A 115 19.98 9.06 6.11
C SER A 115 21.34 8.60 6.63
N TYR A 116 21.60 7.28 6.64
CA TYR A 116 22.94 6.74 6.91
C TYR A 116 23.29 5.54 6.01
N ASN A 117 24.57 5.42 5.64
CA ASN A 117 25.13 4.38 4.76
C ASN A 117 25.77 3.24 5.58
N THR A 118 25.40 1.96 5.39
CA THR A 118 25.89 0.87 6.27
C THR A 118 26.72 -0.19 5.54
N THR A 119 28.04 -0.08 5.61
CA THR A 119 28.96 -1.23 5.68
C THR A 119 29.43 -1.36 7.13
N ALA A 120 28.95 -2.40 7.83
CA ALA A 120 29.08 -2.65 9.29
C ALA A 120 28.55 -1.48 10.18
N PRO A 121 27.99 -1.74 11.38
CA PRO A 121 27.58 -0.67 12.26
C PRO A 121 28.83 0.09 12.75
N SER A 122 29.14 1.22 12.11
CA SER A 122 30.06 2.18 12.69
C SER A 122 29.40 2.80 13.93
N ALA A 123 30.19 3.40 14.83
CA ALA A 123 29.67 4.15 15.98
C ALA A 123 28.71 5.32 15.59
N ALA A 124 28.65 5.68 14.30
CA ALA A 124 27.67 6.63 13.76
C ALA A 124 26.27 6.01 13.59
N ALA A 125 26.17 4.70 13.30
CA ALA A 125 24.88 4.00 13.13
C ALA A 125 24.15 3.79 14.48
N SER A 126 24.89 3.62 15.57
CA SER A 126 24.34 3.56 16.93
C SER A 126 23.95 4.93 17.47
N SER A 127 24.62 6.01 17.02
CA SER A 127 24.30 7.38 17.41
C SER A 127 23.14 7.99 16.61
N ALA A 128 22.95 7.62 15.34
CA ALA A 128 21.73 7.99 14.59
C ALA A 128 20.49 7.42 15.31
N LYS A 129 20.43 6.11 15.59
CA LYS A 129 19.32 5.50 16.33
C LYS A 129 19.10 6.10 17.73
N ALA A 130 20.17 6.58 18.38
CA ALA A 130 20.08 7.30 19.65
C ALA A 130 19.66 8.78 19.52
N ALA A 131 19.91 9.41 18.36
CA ALA A 131 19.51 10.79 18.04
C ALA A 131 18.11 10.89 17.43
N MET A 132 17.59 9.80 16.81
CA MET A 132 16.29 9.77 16.11
C MET A 132 15.07 9.75 17.05
N GLY A 133 15.25 9.63 18.38
CA GLY A 133 14.15 9.52 19.34
C GLY A 133 13.26 8.28 19.14
N GLU A 134 12.40 7.97 20.12
CA GLU A 134 11.50 6.81 20.04
C GLU A 134 10.26 7.02 19.15
N LYS A 135 10.10 8.20 18.55
CA LYS A 135 8.82 8.64 17.98
C LYS A 135 8.95 8.95 16.49
N VAL A 136 9.10 7.93 15.66
CA VAL A 136 8.70 8.06 14.26
C VAL A 136 7.17 8.01 14.22
N SER A 137 6.52 9.10 13.80
CA SER A 137 5.06 9.11 13.65
C SER A 137 4.64 8.24 12.47
N ARG A 138 3.64 7.38 12.68
CA ARG A 138 3.03 6.54 11.63
C ARG A 138 1.94 7.27 10.84
N GLY A 139 1.84 8.59 10.96
CA GLY A 139 0.86 9.42 10.24
C GLY A 139 -0.52 9.55 10.92
N TYR A 140 -0.92 8.60 11.77
CA TYR A 140 -2.26 8.61 12.41
C TYR A 140 -2.54 9.88 13.23
N ARG A 141 -1.52 10.44 13.90
CA ARG A 141 -1.69 11.69 14.67
C ARG A 141 -1.99 12.84 13.73
N GLU A 142 -1.19 12.97 12.68
CA GLU A 142 -1.27 14.03 11.67
C GLU A 142 -2.59 13.94 10.88
N GLU A 143 -3.07 12.73 10.57
CA GLU A 143 -4.37 12.50 9.94
C GLU A 143 -5.52 13.01 10.82
N MET A 144 -5.51 12.66 12.11
CA MET A 144 -6.54 13.10 13.06
C MET A 144 -6.48 14.61 13.31
N GLU A 145 -5.27 15.18 13.41
CA GLU A 145 -5.07 16.62 13.52
C GLU A 145 -5.59 17.35 12.28
N HIS A 146 -5.30 16.85 11.08
CA HIS A 146 -5.79 17.43 9.83
C HIS A 146 -7.31 17.38 9.73
N PHE A 147 -7.92 16.26 10.12
CA PHE A 147 -9.37 16.11 10.16
C PHE A 147 -10.03 17.09 11.14
N CYS A 148 -9.52 17.16 12.39
CA CYS A 148 -9.99 18.11 13.39
C CYS A 148 -9.81 19.56 12.93
N TYR A 149 -8.68 19.87 12.29
CA TYR A 149 -8.39 21.19 11.74
C TYR A 149 -9.43 21.59 10.68
N ALA A 150 -9.71 20.69 9.72
CA ALA A 150 -10.70 20.94 8.68
C ALA A 150 -12.10 21.23 9.26
N ILE A 151 -12.53 20.46 10.27
CA ILE A 151 -13.79 20.70 10.99
C ILE A 151 -13.77 22.08 11.67
N SER A 152 -12.71 22.39 12.42
CA SER A 152 -12.61 23.63 13.19
C SER A 152 -12.66 24.90 12.33
N LYS A 153 -12.19 24.78 11.08
CA LYS A 153 -12.14 25.86 10.10
C LYS A 153 -13.32 25.85 9.13
N GLY A 154 -14.23 24.88 9.25
CA GLY A 154 -15.36 24.71 8.34
C GLY A 154 -14.92 24.49 6.90
N LEU A 155 -13.80 23.79 6.70
CA LEU A 155 -13.30 23.48 5.36
C LEU A 155 -14.13 22.38 4.71
N ASP A 156 -14.17 22.41 3.38
CA ASP A 156 -14.85 21.39 2.59
C ASP A 156 -14.17 20.02 2.72
N ASN A 157 -14.96 18.95 2.55
CA ASN A 157 -14.48 17.57 2.56
C ASN A 157 -13.38 17.35 1.50
N SER A 158 -13.41 18.06 0.37
CA SER A 158 -12.41 17.97 -0.70
C SER A 158 -10.98 18.30 -0.24
N VAL A 159 -10.82 19.00 0.89
CA VAL A 159 -9.52 19.32 1.48
C VAL A 159 -8.87 18.10 2.13
N LEU A 160 -9.66 17.11 2.55
CA LEU A 160 -9.15 15.87 3.11
C LEU A 160 -8.41 15.06 2.04
N ARG A 161 -7.24 14.55 2.40
CA ARG A 161 -6.43 13.68 1.52
C ARG A 161 -7.21 12.41 1.12
N CYS A 162 -7.93 11.83 2.08
CA CYS A 162 -8.89 10.76 1.86
C CYS A 162 -10.31 11.31 2.10
N ASN A 163 -10.86 11.98 1.09
CA ASN A 163 -12.24 12.45 1.10
C ASN A 163 -13.21 11.33 0.67
N GLY A 164 -14.51 11.59 0.76
CA GLY A 164 -15.54 10.59 0.45
C GLY A 164 -15.42 10.00 -0.96
N ARG A 165 -14.99 10.79 -1.95
CA ARG A 165 -14.84 10.31 -3.34
C ARG A 165 -13.62 9.41 -3.50
N VAL A 166 -12.51 9.75 -2.84
CA VAL A 166 -11.31 8.90 -2.82
C VAL A 166 -11.60 7.58 -2.10
N ALA A 167 -12.25 7.63 -0.94
CA ALA A 167 -12.64 6.44 -0.19
C ALA A 167 -13.61 5.53 -0.97
N MET A 168 -14.53 6.12 -1.74
CA MET A 168 -15.43 5.37 -2.62
C MET A 168 -14.65 4.63 -3.72
N ALA A 169 -13.66 5.28 -4.34
CA ALA A 169 -12.82 4.65 -5.35
C ALA A 169 -12.04 3.45 -4.78
N ASP A 170 -11.47 3.58 -3.57
CA ASP A 170 -10.78 2.49 -2.87
C ASP A 170 -11.72 1.31 -2.58
N ALA A 171 -12.96 1.60 -2.13
CA ALA A 171 -13.96 0.58 -1.87
C ALA A 171 -14.37 -0.18 -3.15
N ILE A 172 -14.60 0.55 -4.25
CA ILE A 172 -14.90 -0.03 -5.56
C ILE A 172 -13.74 -0.96 -5.98
N MET A 173 -12.49 -0.50 -5.87
CA MET A 173 -11.33 -1.33 -6.21
C MET A 173 -11.26 -2.61 -5.39
N ALA A 174 -11.49 -2.54 -4.08
CA ALA A 174 -11.47 -3.71 -3.20
C ALA A 174 -12.61 -4.71 -3.52
N LEU A 175 -13.82 -4.22 -3.74
CA LEU A 175 -14.98 -5.05 -4.10
C LEU A 175 -14.80 -5.68 -5.48
N THR A 176 -14.32 -4.93 -6.46
CA THR A 176 -13.99 -5.46 -7.79
C THR A 176 -12.87 -6.50 -7.72
N ALA A 177 -11.87 -6.33 -6.83
CA ALA A 177 -10.85 -7.35 -6.62
C ALA A 177 -11.44 -8.67 -6.11
N ASN A 178 -12.41 -8.62 -5.19
CA ASN A 178 -13.14 -9.81 -4.73
C ASN A 178 -13.86 -10.50 -5.90
N LEU A 179 -14.54 -9.74 -6.76
CA LEU A 179 -15.18 -10.28 -7.97
C LEU A 179 -14.17 -10.89 -8.93
N ALA A 180 -13.04 -10.22 -9.19
CA ALA A 180 -11.97 -10.72 -10.06
C ALA A 180 -11.38 -12.04 -9.52
N MET A 181 -11.23 -12.15 -8.20
CA MET A 181 -10.77 -13.37 -7.53
C MET A 181 -11.81 -14.50 -7.59
N LYS A 182 -13.09 -14.18 -7.43
CA LYS A 182 -14.22 -15.12 -7.47
C LYS A 182 -14.45 -15.68 -8.87
N HIS A 183 -14.53 -14.80 -9.87
CA HIS A 183 -14.84 -15.17 -11.25
C HIS A 183 -13.61 -15.54 -12.08
N LYS A 184 -12.39 -15.36 -11.54
CA LYS A 184 -11.11 -15.63 -12.22
C LYS A 184 -10.98 -14.89 -13.56
N LYS A 185 -11.43 -13.63 -13.60
CA LYS A 185 -11.41 -12.78 -14.79
C LYS A 185 -10.64 -11.49 -14.53
N ARG A 186 -10.05 -10.93 -15.60
CA ARG A 186 -9.62 -9.53 -15.61
C ARG A 186 -10.87 -8.67 -15.75
N ILE A 187 -11.01 -7.69 -14.87
CA ILE A 187 -12.13 -6.75 -14.88
C ILE A 187 -11.57 -5.38 -15.23
N VAL A 188 -12.12 -4.76 -16.28
CA VAL A 188 -11.81 -3.37 -16.63
C VAL A 188 -12.76 -2.48 -15.84
N PHE A 189 -12.19 -1.51 -15.13
CA PHE A 189 -12.97 -0.52 -14.40
C PHE A 189 -13.76 0.36 -15.35
N LYS A 190 -14.99 0.70 -14.96
CA LYS A 190 -15.86 1.60 -15.72
C LYS A 190 -16.00 2.92 -14.99
N ASP A 191 -15.93 4.02 -15.73
CA ASP A 191 -15.94 5.38 -15.17
C ASP A 191 -17.21 5.66 -14.37
N GLU A 192 -18.35 5.12 -14.83
CA GLU A 192 -19.65 5.27 -14.18
C GLU A 192 -19.73 4.65 -12.78
N TRP A 193 -18.84 3.73 -12.42
CA TRP A 193 -18.77 3.20 -11.05
C TRP A 193 -18.19 4.24 -10.08
N PHE A 194 -17.40 5.19 -10.57
CA PHE A 194 -16.74 6.22 -9.75
C PHE A 194 -17.52 7.54 -9.69
N ASP A 195 -18.73 7.57 -10.26
CA ASP A 195 -19.66 8.69 -10.15
C ASP A 195 -20.63 8.45 -8.97
N PRO A 196 -20.58 9.27 -7.90
CA PRO A 196 -21.50 9.12 -6.76
C PRO A 196 -22.98 9.31 -7.11
N ALA A 197 -23.30 9.90 -8.27
CA ALA A 197 -24.66 10.08 -8.74
C ALA A 197 -25.18 8.89 -9.57
N SER A 198 -24.33 7.90 -9.85
CA SER A 198 -24.64 6.71 -10.63
C SER A 198 -24.96 5.53 -9.72
N ASP A 199 -26.01 4.78 -10.05
CA ASP A 199 -26.34 3.51 -9.37
C ASP A 199 -25.52 2.32 -9.93
N ALA A 200 -24.69 2.54 -10.96
CA ALA A 200 -23.89 1.48 -11.56
C ALA A 200 -22.81 0.99 -10.59
N CYS A 201 -22.78 -0.31 -10.32
CA CYS A 201 -21.75 -0.91 -9.49
C CYS A 201 -21.19 -2.20 -10.12
N PRO A 202 -19.96 -2.60 -9.76
CA PRO A 202 -19.33 -3.79 -10.33
C PRO A 202 -20.05 -5.10 -9.96
N GLU A 203 -20.78 -5.14 -8.84
CA GLU A 203 -21.48 -6.36 -8.38
C GLU A 203 -22.72 -6.70 -9.21
N THR A 204 -23.31 -5.71 -9.89
CA THR A 204 -24.48 -5.90 -10.77
C THR A 204 -24.13 -5.89 -12.25
N ASP A 205 -22.84 -5.81 -12.59
CA ASP A 205 -22.41 -5.75 -13.98
C ASP A 205 -22.48 -7.13 -14.64
N GLU A 206 -23.38 -7.28 -15.63
CA GLU A 206 -23.60 -8.53 -16.36
C GLU A 206 -22.32 -9.06 -17.02
N GLN A 207 -21.37 -8.20 -17.42
CA GLN A 207 -20.11 -8.63 -18.03
C GLN A 207 -19.19 -9.33 -17.01
N ILE A 208 -19.38 -9.05 -15.72
CA ILE A 208 -18.63 -9.65 -14.61
C ILE A 208 -19.34 -10.90 -14.11
N THR A 209 -20.64 -10.79 -13.78
CA THR A 209 -21.40 -11.84 -13.11
C THR A 209 -21.79 -12.99 -14.05
N GLY A 210 -21.88 -12.73 -15.35
CA GLY A 210 -22.57 -13.61 -16.31
C GLY A 210 -24.07 -13.61 -16.08
#